data_AF-A0A413FK13-F1
#
_entry.id   AF-A0A413FK13-F1
#
_cell.length_a   1.000
_cell.length_b   1.000
_cell.length_c   1.000
_cell.angle_alpha   90.00
_cell.angle_beta   90.00
_cell.angle_gamma   90.00
#
_symmetry.space_group_name_H-M   'P 1'
#
loop_
_entity.id
_entity.type
_entity.pdbx_description
1 polymer ?
#
loop_
_entity_poly.entity_id
_entity_poly.type
_entity_poly.pdbx_seq_one_letter_code
_entity_poly.pdbx_strand_id
1 'polypeptide(L)'
;MRTYGGRTVCGGTVEGAAAVCSRETAAYPVPAGTEEELLRFERAKSEALEQLERLEAEVASQAGQEAAAIFAVHRLLLEDFDYVQMAEDGIRAGKSAQEAVYGAGRTCAAMFEQMEDLYLKERGADMMDLSARVIACLNGFAYPPESGPEAILIAEDFSPSQVAAWQRGGARAVISSSGSEFSHASILARAFGVPMMVQTGIPAAELAGKRFKGSVEAGEEGGLGRIRLEIL
;
A
#
# COMPACT_ATOMS: atom_id res chain seq x y z
N MET A 1 18.22 8.35 21.07
CA MET A 1 17.68 7.00 20.76
C MET A 1 16.27 6.88 21.33
N ARG A 2 15.27 6.55 20.51
CA ARG A 2 13.87 6.29 20.91
C ARG A 2 13.55 4.81 20.67
N THR A 3 12.73 4.21 21.53
CA THR A 3 12.32 2.80 21.41
C THR A 3 10.81 2.71 21.36
N TYR A 4 10.29 1.91 20.44
CA TYR A 4 8.87 1.63 20.29
C TYR A 4 8.63 0.12 20.36
N GLY A 5 7.54 -0.29 20.98
CA GLY A 5 7.09 -1.67 21.02
C GLY A 5 5.89 -1.84 20.11
N GLY A 6 5.72 -3.03 19.53
CA GLY A 6 4.57 -3.35 18.68
C GLY A 6 4.37 -4.85 18.59
N ARG A 7 3.38 -5.26 17.81
CA ARG A 7 3.10 -6.66 17.50
C ARG A 7 4.03 -7.15 16.41
N THR A 8 4.60 -8.34 16.60
CA THR A 8 5.39 -9.01 15.57
C THR A 8 4.47 -9.75 14.61
N VAL A 9 4.56 -9.40 13.33
CA VAL A 9 3.89 -10.11 12.23
C VAL A 9 4.82 -11.17 11.65
N CYS A 10 6.07 -10.82 11.38
CA CYS A 10 7.09 -11.74 10.90
C CYS A 10 8.37 -11.49 11.69
N GLY A 11 8.92 -12.55 12.27
CA GLY A 11 10.10 -12.48 13.13
C GLY A 11 11.38 -12.17 12.38
N GLY A 12 12.37 -11.62 13.08
CA GLY A 12 13.69 -11.35 12.52
C GLY A 12 14.38 -10.15 13.15
N THR A 13 15.68 -10.07 12.96
CA THR A 13 16.51 -8.97 13.47
C THR A 13 17.19 -8.25 12.32
N VAL A 14 17.04 -6.93 12.28
CA VAL A 14 17.58 -6.09 11.21
C VAL A 14 18.17 -4.82 11.79
N GLU A 15 19.36 -4.47 11.33
CA GLU A 15 19.98 -3.18 11.58
C GLU A 15 20.31 -2.50 10.26
N GLY A 16 20.13 -1.19 10.20
CA GLY A 16 20.51 -0.40 9.04
C GLY A 16 19.90 1.00 9.02
N ALA A 17 20.03 1.67 7.88
CA ALA A 17 19.33 2.93 7.65
C ALA A 17 17.82 2.70 7.63
N ALA A 18 17.07 3.61 8.25
CA ALA A 18 15.62 3.61 8.26
C ALA A 18 15.08 4.90 7.64
N ALA A 19 14.03 4.75 6.83
CA ALA A 19 13.30 5.85 6.21
C ALA A 19 11.81 5.79 6.59
N VAL A 20 11.23 6.97 6.72
CA VAL A 20 9.79 7.11 6.97
C VAL A 20 9.10 7.51 5.68
N CYS A 21 8.25 6.64 5.18
CA CYS A 21 7.44 6.85 3.99
C CYS A 21 6.20 7.66 4.38
N SER A 22 6.00 8.80 3.74
CA SER A 22 4.77 9.58 3.83
C SER A 22 3.94 9.43 2.57
N ARG A 23 2.61 9.44 2.71
CA ARG A 23 1.70 9.69 1.58
C ARG A 23 1.80 11.17 1.22
N GLU A 24 2.45 11.49 0.10
CA GLU A 24 2.35 12.84 -0.46
C GLU A 24 0.95 13.05 -1.04
N THR A 25 0.26 14.08 -0.57
CA THR A 25 -1.02 14.50 -1.14
C THR A 25 -0.72 15.50 -2.25
N ALA A 26 -0.71 15.04 -3.50
CA ALA A 26 -0.61 15.94 -4.65
C ALA A 26 -1.96 16.62 -4.90
N ALA A 27 -1.93 17.91 -5.25
CA ALA A 27 -3.11 18.58 -5.78
C ALA A 27 -3.52 17.93 -7.11
N TYR A 28 -4.83 17.73 -7.32
CA TYR A 28 -5.32 17.19 -8.58
C TYR A 28 -5.12 18.20 -9.72
N PRO A 29 -4.76 17.74 -10.92
CA PRO A 29 -4.62 18.62 -12.07
C PRO A 29 -5.99 19.19 -12.48
N VAL A 30 -5.97 20.34 -13.15
CA VAL A 30 -7.16 20.88 -13.80
C VAL A 30 -7.59 19.91 -14.92
N PRO A 31 -8.88 19.54 -15.01
CA PRO A 31 -9.37 18.61 -16.03
C PRO A 31 -9.17 19.16 -17.44
N ALA A 32 -8.73 18.32 -18.38
CA ALA A 32 -8.56 18.69 -19.80
C ALA A 32 -9.88 18.71 -20.59
N GLY A 33 -10.95 18.13 -20.04
CA GLY A 33 -12.27 18.01 -20.65
C GLY A 33 -12.82 16.60 -20.48
N THR A 34 -14.14 16.44 -20.41
CA THR A 34 -14.78 15.16 -20.04
C THR A 34 -14.36 13.99 -20.93
N GLU A 35 -14.38 14.14 -22.25
CA GLU A 35 -14.01 13.06 -23.18
C GLU A 35 -12.53 12.67 -23.05
N GLU A 36 -11.64 13.65 -22.88
CA GLU A 36 -10.21 13.40 -22.71
C GLU A 36 -9.91 12.72 -21.39
N GLU A 37 -10.53 13.16 -20.29
CA GLU A 37 -10.37 12.54 -18.97
C GLU A 37 -10.91 11.09 -18.94
N LEU A 38 -12.02 10.81 -19.62
CA LEU A 38 -12.53 9.42 -19.76
C LEU A 38 -11.53 8.54 -20.52
N LEU A 39 -10.96 9.02 -21.62
CA LEU A 39 -9.93 8.29 -22.37
C LEU A 39 -8.66 8.08 -21.55
N ARG A 40 -8.24 9.08 -20.78
CA ARG A 40 -7.09 8.96 -19.86
C ARG A 40 -7.35 7.92 -18.77
N PHE A 41 -8.54 7.94 -18.18
CA PHE A 41 -8.96 6.96 -17.18
C PHE A 41 -8.96 5.54 -17.74
N GLU A 42 -9.60 5.30 -18.90
CA GLU A 42 -9.61 3.98 -19.53
C GLU A 42 -8.20 3.46 -19.81
N ARG A 43 -7.31 4.30 -20.37
CA ARG A 43 -5.91 3.93 -20.61
C ARG A 43 -5.17 3.58 -19.31
N ALA A 44 -5.32 4.41 -18.28
CA ALA A 44 -4.68 4.18 -16.99
C ALA A 44 -5.21 2.92 -16.29
N LYS A 45 -6.51 2.62 -16.43
CA LYS A 45 -7.13 1.39 -15.94
C LYS A 45 -6.53 0.17 -16.64
N SER A 46 -6.45 0.18 -17.97
CA SER A 46 -5.81 -0.92 -18.73
C SER A 46 -4.35 -1.12 -18.32
N GLU A 47 -3.57 -0.05 -18.19
CA GLU A 47 -2.19 -0.14 -17.72
C GLU A 47 -2.09 -0.70 -16.29
N ALA A 48 -2.96 -0.25 -15.38
CA ALA A 48 -3.01 -0.74 -14.01
C ALA A 48 -3.36 -2.24 -13.95
N LEU A 49 -4.26 -2.74 -14.81
CA LEU A 49 -4.57 -4.17 -14.92
C LEU A 49 -3.36 -4.98 -15.37
N GLU A 50 -2.62 -4.53 -16.39
CA GLU A 50 -1.38 -5.18 -16.83
C GLU A 50 -0.29 -5.17 -15.75
N GLN A 51 -0.20 -4.10 -14.96
CA GLN A 51 0.70 -4.03 -13.81
C GLN A 51 0.29 -5.04 -12.72
N LEU A 52 -1.00 -5.14 -12.40
CA LEU A 52 -1.51 -6.09 -11.40
C LEU A 52 -1.32 -7.54 -11.84
N GLU A 53 -1.54 -7.86 -13.11
CA GLU A 53 -1.31 -9.21 -13.65
C GLU A 53 0.17 -9.62 -13.53
N ARG A 54 1.10 -8.71 -13.84
CA ARG A 54 2.53 -8.95 -13.63
C ARG A 54 2.86 -9.16 -12.16
N LEU A 55 2.31 -8.31 -11.28
CA LEU A 55 2.54 -8.41 -9.85
C LEU A 55 1.98 -9.72 -9.27
N GLU A 56 0.80 -10.13 -9.69
CA GLU A 56 0.18 -11.41 -9.33
C GLU A 56 1.10 -12.58 -9.70
N ALA A 57 1.58 -12.63 -10.94
CA ALA A 57 2.47 -13.69 -11.41
C ALA A 57 3.81 -13.72 -10.65
N GLU A 58 4.39 -12.54 -10.37
CA GLU A 58 5.61 -12.42 -9.59
C GLU A 58 5.42 -12.92 -8.15
N VAL A 59 4.37 -12.48 -7.47
CA VAL A 59 4.05 -12.89 -6.10
C VAL A 59 3.76 -14.38 -6.06
N ALA A 60 3.06 -14.92 -7.05
CA ALA A 60 2.79 -16.36 -7.16
C ALA A 60 4.08 -17.18 -7.20
N SER A 61 5.11 -16.69 -7.91
CA SER A 61 6.40 -17.36 -8.03
C SER A 61 7.26 -17.29 -6.77
N GLN A 62 7.11 -16.23 -5.97
CA GLN A 62 7.97 -15.94 -4.81
C GLN A 62 7.36 -16.34 -3.47
N ALA A 63 6.05 -16.13 -3.32
CA ALA A 63 5.30 -16.22 -2.06
C ALA A 63 4.09 -17.18 -2.15
N GLY A 64 3.85 -17.77 -3.33
CA GLY A 64 2.81 -18.77 -3.55
C GLY A 64 1.45 -18.20 -3.97
N GLN A 65 0.54 -19.10 -4.35
CA GLN A 65 -0.75 -18.76 -4.94
C GLN A 65 -1.70 -18.03 -3.97
N GLU A 66 -1.64 -18.36 -2.69
CA GLU A 66 -2.49 -17.72 -1.68
C GLU A 66 -2.17 -16.22 -1.51
N ALA A 67 -0.87 -15.88 -1.49
CA ALA A 67 -0.42 -14.49 -1.47
C ALA A 67 -0.78 -13.76 -2.79
N ALA A 68 -0.64 -14.45 -3.93
CA ALA A 68 -0.96 -13.88 -5.24
C ALA A 68 -2.47 -13.59 -5.40
N ALA A 69 -3.33 -14.38 -4.78
CA ALA A 69 -4.78 -14.22 -4.84
C ALA A 69 -5.26 -12.84 -4.36
N ILE A 70 -4.48 -12.14 -3.52
CA ILE A 70 -4.75 -10.75 -3.13
C ILE A 70 -4.81 -9.85 -4.37
N PHE A 71 -3.84 -9.96 -5.27
CA PHE A 71 -3.76 -9.15 -6.48
C PHE A 71 -4.73 -9.60 -7.57
N ALA A 72 -5.07 -10.90 -7.62
CA ALA A 72 -6.18 -11.37 -8.46
C ALA A 72 -7.50 -10.68 -8.08
N VAL A 73 -7.77 -10.51 -6.77
CA VAL A 73 -8.95 -9.77 -6.32
C VAL A 73 -8.84 -8.27 -6.64
N HIS A 74 -7.66 -7.66 -6.53
CA HIS A 74 -7.49 -6.26 -6.96
C HIS A 74 -7.86 -6.05 -8.44
N ARG A 75 -7.54 -7.01 -9.32
CA ARG A 75 -7.97 -6.96 -10.73
C ARG A 75 -9.49 -7.01 -10.86
N LEU A 76 -10.13 -7.96 -10.18
CA LEU A 76 -11.60 -8.09 -10.18
C LEU A 76 -12.28 -6.81 -9.69
N LEU A 77 -11.76 -6.19 -8.63
CA LEU A 77 -12.28 -4.93 -8.10
C LEU A 77 -12.05 -3.74 -9.05
N LEU A 78 -10.95 -3.74 -9.80
CA LEU A 78 -10.65 -2.69 -10.77
C LEU A 78 -11.54 -2.79 -12.03
N GLU A 79 -12.00 -3.99 -12.36
CA GLU A 79 -12.97 -4.25 -13.44
C GLU A 79 -14.43 -4.15 -12.99
N ASP A 80 -14.67 -3.98 -11.69
CA ASP A 80 -16.02 -3.89 -11.13
C ASP A 80 -16.79 -2.71 -11.75
N PHE A 81 -18.02 -3.02 -12.18
CA PHE A 81 -18.85 -2.07 -12.91
C PHE A 81 -19.20 -0.84 -12.06
N ASP A 82 -19.50 -1.03 -10.78
CA ASP A 82 -19.91 0.08 -9.90
C ASP A 82 -18.72 1.01 -9.65
N TYR A 83 -17.53 0.46 -9.36
CA TYR A 83 -16.32 1.28 -9.21
C TYR A 83 -16.00 2.09 -10.48
N VAL A 84 -16.03 1.44 -11.65
CA VAL A 84 -15.76 2.09 -12.94
C VAL A 84 -16.78 3.20 -13.19
N GLN A 85 -18.07 2.91 -13.01
CA GLN A 85 -19.13 3.90 -13.23
C GLN A 85 -18.98 5.10 -12.29
N MET A 86 -18.65 4.89 -11.02
CA MET A 86 -18.44 5.97 -10.06
C MET A 86 -17.29 6.90 -10.46
N ALA A 87 -16.20 6.35 -10.99
CA ALA A 87 -15.09 7.14 -11.51
C ALA A 87 -15.50 7.92 -12.76
N GLU A 88 -16.18 7.28 -13.71
CA GLU A 88 -16.67 7.97 -14.92
C GLU A 88 -17.68 9.09 -14.59
N ASP A 89 -18.58 8.86 -13.64
CA ASP A 89 -19.58 9.86 -13.23
C ASP A 89 -18.91 11.05 -12.53
N GLY A 90 -17.84 10.80 -11.76
CA GLY A 90 -16.99 11.88 -11.22
C GLY A 90 -16.38 12.73 -12.34
N ILE A 91 -15.87 12.11 -13.40
CA ILE A 91 -15.30 12.79 -14.57
C ILE A 91 -16.38 13.58 -15.33
N ARG A 92 -17.56 12.98 -15.55
CA ARG A 92 -18.72 13.65 -16.19
C ARG A 92 -19.22 14.84 -15.37
N ALA A 93 -19.06 14.80 -14.06
CA ALA A 93 -19.35 15.91 -13.16
C ALA A 93 -18.26 17.01 -13.15
N GLY A 94 -17.21 16.90 -13.97
CA GLY A 94 -16.19 17.92 -14.16
C GLY A 94 -14.96 17.75 -13.27
N LYS A 95 -14.76 16.59 -12.64
CA LYS A 95 -13.51 16.27 -11.94
C LYS A 95 -12.42 15.81 -12.91
N SER A 96 -11.16 15.91 -12.49
CA SER A 96 -10.07 15.23 -13.21
C SER A 96 -10.16 13.73 -12.98
N ALA A 97 -9.58 12.93 -13.87
CA ALA A 97 -9.57 11.47 -13.71
C ALA A 97 -8.98 11.04 -12.35
N GLN A 98 -7.94 11.72 -11.87
CA GLN A 98 -7.31 11.42 -10.58
C GLN A 98 -8.26 11.65 -9.41
N GLU A 99 -8.95 12.80 -9.39
CA GLU A 99 -9.89 13.14 -8.33
C GLU A 99 -11.09 12.19 -8.35
N ALA A 100 -11.59 11.86 -9.54
CA ALA A 100 -12.72 10.95 -9.70
C ALA A 100 -12.37 9.52 -9.25
N VAL A 101 -11.21 8.99 -9.66
CA VAL A 101 -10.69 7.68 -9.23
C VAL A 101 -10.51 7.62 -7.72
N TYR A 102 -9.90 8.65 -7.12
CA TYR A 102 -9.75 8.72 -5.68
C TYR A 102 -11.11 8.74 -4.96
N GLY A 103 -12.06 9.53 -5.47
CA GLY A 103 -13.41 9.61 -4.94
C GLY A 103 -14.18 8.29 -5.01
N ALA A 104 -14.09 7.59 -6.15
CA ALA A 104 -14.68 6.26 -6.33
C ALA A 104 -14.06 5.26 -5.33
N GLY A 105 -12.74 5.17 -5.28
CA GLY A 105 -12.01 4.31 -4.35
C GLY A 105 -12.39 4.57 -2.88
N ARG A 106 -12.44 5.85 -2.48
CA ARG A 106 -12.87 6.24 -1.13
C ARG A 106 -14.30 5.84 -0.81
N THR A 107 -15.20 5.92 -1.77
CA THR A 107 -16.61 5.57 -1.54
C THR A 107 -16.78 4.06 -1.43
N CYS A 108 -16.17 3.28 -2.31
CA CYS A 108 -16.14 1.83 -2.22
C CYS A 108 -15.45 1.36 -0.92
N ALA A 109 -14.35 2.00 -0.53
CA ALA A 109 -13.65 1.69 0.72
C ALA A 109 -14.55 1.91 1.93
N ALA A 110 -15.28 3.03 1.98
CA ALA A 110 -16.22 3.32 3.05
C ALA A 110 -17.37 2.29 3.14
N MET A 111 -17.79 1.70 2.01
CA MET A 111 -18.78 0.62 2.00
C MET A 111 -18.22 -0.66 2.63
N PHE A 112 -16.99 -1.04 2.29
CA PHE A 112 -16.34 -2.22 2.89
C PHE A 112 -16.06 -2.04 4.40
N GLU A 113 -15.64 -0.85 4.82
CA GLU A 113 -15.37 -0.53 6.24
C GLU A 113 -16.62 -0.67 7.14
N GLN A 114 -17.82 -0.56 6.57
CA GLN A 114 -19.10 -0.72 7.27
C GLN A 114 -19.53 -2.18 7.46
N MET A 115 -18.92 -3.13 6.75
CA MET A 115 -19.26 -4.55 6.88
C MET A 115 -18.82 -5.10 8.23
N GLU A 116 -19.51 -6.09 8.80
CA GLU A 116 -19.10 -6.66 10.10
C GLU A 116 -17.91 -7.63 9.98
N ASP A 117 -17.80 -8.31 8.84
CA ASP A 117 -16.74 -9.27 8.56
C ASP A 117 -15.38 -8.57 8.41
N LEU A 118 -14.43 -8.91 9.27
CA LEU A 118 -13.08 -8.36 9.26
C LEU A 118 -12.36 -8.57 7.92
N TYR A 119 -12.56 -9.72 7.27
CA TYR A 119 -11.97 -10.00 5.96
C TYR A 119 -12.51 -9.07 4.89
N LEU A 120 -13.82 -8.77 4.93
CA LEU A 120 -14.42 -7.83 4.00
C LEU A 120 -14.02 -6.38 4.29
N LYS A 121 -13.80 -6.02 5.56
CA LYS A 121 -13.27 -4.68 5.91
C LYS A 121 -11.91 -4.40 5.30
N GLU A 122 -11.02 -5.39 5.26
CA GLU A 122 -9.68 -5.25 4.65
C GLU A 122 -9.77 -4.88 3.15
N ARG A 123 -10.89 -5.20 2.48
CA ARG A 123 -11.13 -4.77 1.08
C ARG A 123 -11.23 -3.26 0.92
N GLY A 124 -11.53 -2.52 1.99
CA GLY A 124 -11.47 -1.06 1.95
C GLY A 124 -10.06 -0.54 1.69
N ALA A 125 -9.05 -1.14 2.33
CA ALA A 125 -7.65 -0.82 2.07
C ALA A 125 -7.21 -1.24 0.66
N ASP A 126 -7.71 -2.39 0.18
CA ASP A 126 -7.46 -2.87 -1.19
C ASP A 126 -8.00 -1.91 -2.26
N MET A 127 -9.21 -1.36 -2.07
CA MET A 127 -9.77 -0.32 -2.95
C MET A 127 -8.87 0.91 -3.03
N MET A 128 -8.32 1.34 -1.89
CA MET A 128 -7.39 2.48 -1.89
C MET A 128 -6.05 2.14 -2.56
N ASP A 129 -5.57 0.89 -2.45
CA ASP A 129 -4.34 0.44 -3.10
C ASP A 129 -4.47 0.43 -4.63
N LEU A 130 -5.54 -0.18 -5.16
CA LEU A 130 -5.77 -0.22 -6.60
C LEU A 130 -6.07 1.17 -7.18
N SER A 131 -6.81 2.02 -6.46
CA SER A 131 -7.07 3.40 -6.92
C SER A 131 -5.78 4.22 -6.95
N ALA A 132 -4.88 4.05 -5.97
CA ALA A 132 -3.58 4.69 -5.97
C ALA A 132 -2.71 4.25 -7.16
N ARG A 133 -2.78 2.97 -7.56
CA ARG A 133 -2.14 2.46 -8.77
C ARG A 133 -2.66 3.14 -10.03
N VAL A 134 -3.98 3.23 -10.21
CA VAL A 134 -4.59 3.90 -11.38
C VAL A 134 -4.18 5.38 -11.43
N ILE A 135 -4.16 6.07 -10.29
CA ILE A 135 -3.71 7.46 -10.19
C ILE A 135 -2.24 7.60 -10.58
N ALA A 136 -1.39 6.65 -10.22
CA ALA A 136 0.01 6.66 -10.64
C ALA A 136 0.14 6.50 -12.16
N CYS A 137 -0.61 5.59 -12.79
CA CYS A 137 -0.67 5.45 -14.25
C CYS A 137 -1.16 6.76 -14.90
N LEU A 138 -2.19 7.41 -14.36
CA LEU A 138 -2.67 8.72 -14.84
C LEU A 138 -1.61 9.83 -14.80
N ASN A 139 -0.66 9.71 -13.87
CA ASN A 139 0.44 10.65 -13.68
C ASN A 139 1.73 10.22 -14.42
N GLY A 140 1.76 9.02 -15.02
CA GLY A 140 2.97 8.45 -15.63
C GLY A 140 4.05 8.09 -14.61
N PHE A 141 3.67 7.75 -13.38
CA PHE A 141 4.58 7.34 -12.32
C PHE A 141 4.50 5.83 -12.06
N ALA A 142 5.60 5.26 -11.58
CA ALA A 142 5.62 3.88 -11.10
C ALA A 142 4.81 3.75 -9.80
N TYR A 143 4.11 2.62 -9.62
CA TYR A 143 3.42 2.31 -8.38
C TYR A 143 3.64 0.87 -7.90
N PRO A 144 3.89 0.69 -6.59
CA PRO A 144 4.19 1.74 -5.61
C PRO A 144 5.54 2.41 -5.94
N PRO A 145 5.85 3.58 -5.33
CA PRO A 145 7.17 4.18 -5.46
C PRO A 145 8.26 3.16 -5.07
N GLU A 146 9.36 3.14 -5.82
CA GLU A 146 10.51 2.32 -5.47
C GLU A 146 10.92 2.61 -4.02
N SER A 147 11.19 1.56 -3.23
CA SER A 147 11.84 1.75 -1.94
C SER A 147 13.23 2.31 -2.20
N GLY A 148 13.61 3.33 -1.43
CA GLY A 148 15.01 3.73 -1.37
C GLY A 148 15.90 2.59 -0.83
N PRO A 149 17.24 2.79 -0.81
CA PRO A 149 18.20 1.76 -0.39
C PRO A 149 18.14 1.43 1.11
N GLU A 150 17.21 2.00 1.85
CA GLU A 150 17.10 1.85 3.29
C GLU A 150 16.66 0.44 3.70
N ALA A 151 17.32 -0.08 4.73
CA ALA A 151 17.08 -1.43 5.22
C ALA A 151 15.76 -1.55 6.00
N ILE A 152 15.26 -0.45 6.58
CA ILE A 152 14.06 -0.44 7.42
C ILE A 152 13.10 0.64 6.90
N LEU A 153 11.87 0.25 6.54
CA LEU A 153 10.84 1.17 6.07
C LEU A 153 9.77 1.34 7.13
N ILE A 154 9.38 2.59 7.38
CA ILE A 154 8.40 2.95 8.40
C ILE A 154 7.27 3.75 7.76
N ALA A 155 6.02 3.40 8.01
CA ALA A 155 4.87 4.22 7.61
C ALA A 155 3.75 4.13 8.63
N GLU A 156 2.70 4.90 8.40
CA GLU A 156 1.48 4.78 9.19
C GLU A 156 0.79 3.43 8.97
N ASP A 157 0.67 3.02 7.71
CA ASP A 157 0.26 1.70 7.28
C ASP A 157 0.82 1.37 5.89
N PHE A 158 0.77 0.10 5.48
CA PHE A 158 1.26 -0.36 4.19
C PHE A 158 0.19 -1.07 3.39
N SER A 159 0.16 -0.80 2.09
CA SER A 159 -0.65 -1.57 1.16
C SER A 159 0.04 -2.88 0.75
N PRO A 160 -0.74 -3.89 0.28
CA PRO A 160 -0.22 -5.10 -0.33
C PRO A 160 0.82 -4.81 -1.43
N SER A 161 0.51 -3.86 -2.32
CA SER A 161 1.42 -3.47 -3.39
C SER A 161 2.76 -2.94 -2.87
N GLN A 162 2.74 -2.12 -1.80
CA GLN A 162 3.95 -1.58 -1.16
C GLN A 162 4.84 -2.68 -0.60
N VAL A 163 4.27 -3.62 0.16
CA VAL A 163 5.03 -4.74 0.73
C VAL A 163 5.72 -5.57 -0.35
N ALA A 164 5.00 -5.90 -1.43
CA ALA A 164 5.56 -6.69 -2.54
C ALA A 164 6.68 -5.95 -3.28
N ALA A 165 6.51 -4.65 -3.56
CA ALA A 165 7.52 -3.89 -4.28
C ALA A 165 8.80 -3.65 -3.46
N TRP A 166 8.68 -3.45 -2.16
CA TRP A 166 9.84 -3.14 -1.32
C TRP A 166 10.65 -4.37 -0.96
N GLN A 167 10.01 -5.53 -0.86
CA GLN A 167 10.74 -6.80 -0.82
C GLN A 167 11.67 -6.91 -2.05
N ARG A 168 11.15 -6.58 -3.24
CA ARG A 168 11.93 -6.55 -4.49
C ARG A 168 13.05 -5.50 -4.45
N GLY A 169 12.78 -4.35 -3.83
CA GLY A 169 13.73 -3.26 -3.66
C GLY A 169 14.78 -3.47 -2.56
N GLY A 170 14.76 -4.62 -1.86
CA GLY A 170 15.78 -4.98 -0.87
C GLY A 170 15.52 -4.44 0.54
N ALA A 171 14.31 -3.97 0.84
CA ALA A 171 13.93 -3.63 2.21
C ALA A 171 14.04 -4.88 3.09
N ARG A 172 14.71 -4.73 4.24
CA ARG A 172 14.98 -5.84 5.15
C ARG A 172 13.99 -5.90 6.31
N ALA A 173 13.31 -4.81 6.63
CA ALA A 173 12.21 -4.79 7.59
C ALA A 173 11.17 -3.71 7.26
N VAL A 174 9.92 -3.99 7.63
CA VAL A 174 8.77 -3.10 7.38
C VAL A 174 8.03 -2.85 8.70
N ILE A 175 7.79 -1.58 9.02
CA ILE A 175 7.34 -1.17 10.36
C ILE A 175 6.15 -0.24 10.25
N SER A 176 4.98 -0.71 10.67
CA SER A 176 3.75 0.06 10.63
C SER A 176 3.48 0.69 11.99
N SER A 177 3.09 1.96 11.98
CA SER A 177 2.59 2.65 13.18
C SER A 177 1.26 2.05 13.63
N SER A 178 0.39 1.77 12.66
CA SER A 178 -0.95 1.24 12.84
C SER A 178 -1.08 -0.15 12.17
N GLY A 179 -2.25 -0.47 11.63
CA GLY A 179 -2.50 -1.73 10.95
C GLY A 179 -2.84 -2.91 11.87
N SER A 180 -3.03 -4.06 11.23
CA SER A 180 -3.45 -5.31 11.86
C SER A 180 -2.49 -6.43 11.48
N GLU A 181 -2.21 -7.33 12.42
CA GLU A 181 -1.45 -8.55 12.16
C GLU A 181 -2.13 -9.49 11.16
N PHE A 182 -3.42 -9.27 10.87
CA PHE A 182 -4.22 -10.07 9.94
C PHE A 182 -4.46 -9.37 8.59
N SER A 183 -3.92 -8.17 8.39
CA SER A 183 -4.07 -7.42 7.14
C SER A 183 -3.43 -8.14 5.94
N HIS A 184 -3.91 -7.86 4.72
CA HIS A 184 -3.30 -8.41 3.50
C HIS A 184 -1.82 -8.03 3.36
N ALA A 185 -1.42 -6.85 3.80
CA ALA A 185 -0.02 -6.46 3.87
C ALA A 185 0.80 -7.34 4.83
N SER A 186 0.22 -7.69 5.99
CA SER A 186 0.84 -8.59 6.97
C SER A 186 0.93 -10.03 6.47
N ILE A 187 -0.10 -10.50 5.76
CA ILE A 187 -0.09 -11.81 5.08
C ILE A 187 1.05 -11.86 4.06
N LEU A 188 1.19 -10.84 3.22
CA LEU A 188 2.27 -10.77 2.25
C LEU A 188 3.65 -10.72 2.89
N ALA A 189 3.84 -9.91 3.94
CA ALA A 189 5.13 -9.82 4.62
C ALA A 189 5.59 -11.18 5.18
N ARG A 190 4.65 -11.96 5.75
CA ARG A 190 4.94 -13.34 6.18
C ARG A 190 5.28 -14.25 5.03
N ALA A 191 4.50 -14.21 3.96
CA ALA A 191 4.73 -15.06 2.79
C ALA A 191 6.11 -14.79 2.15
N PHE A 192 6.57 -13.54 2.19
CA PHE A 192 7.92 -13.16 1.76
C PHE A 192 9.04 -13.38 2.79
N GLY A 193 8.69 -13.69 4.05
CA GLY A 193 9.67 -13.78 5.14
C GLY A 193 10.35 -12.46 5.47
N VAL A 194 9.67 -11.33 5.25
CA VAL A 194 10.19 -9.99 5.56
C VAL A 194 9.82 -9.63 7.00
N PRO A 195 10.80 -9.40 7.90
CA PRO A 195 10.56 -8.97 9.26
C PRO A 195 9.60 -7.77 9.32
N MET A 196 8.49 -7.94 10.05
CA MET A 196 7.44 -6.93 10.11
C MET A 196 6.91 -6.76 11.51
N MET A 197 6.73 -5.49 11.90
CA MET A 197 6.03 -5.10 13.11
C MET A 197 4.90 -4.13 12.79
N VAL A 198 3.78 -4.25 13.51
CA VAL A 198 2.60 -3.39 13.40
C VAL A 198 2.23 -2.82 14.77
N GLN A 199 1.33 -1.83 14.78
CA GLN A 199 0.81 -1.22 16.02
C GLN A 199 1.93 -0.66 16.91
N THR A 200 2.99 -0.12 16.28
CA THR A 200 4.15 0.42 17.02
C THR A 200 3.89 1.78 17.64
N GLY A 201 2.85 2.49 17.18
CA GLY A 201 2.56 3.86 17.60
C GLY A 201 3.65 4.87 17.24
N ILE A 202 4.55 4.53 16.31
CA ILE A 202 5.55 5.48 15.82
C ILE A 202 4.84 6.65 15.15
N PRO A 203 5.11 7.92 15.52
CA PRO A 203 4.48 9.06 14.88
C PRO A 203 5.09 9.30 13.49
N ALA A 204 4.77 8.45 12.51
CA ALA A 204 5.37 8.44 11.18
C ALA A 204 5.27 9.82 10.50
N ALA A 205 4.13 10.50 10.62
CA ALA A 205 3.94 11.84 10.08
C ALA A 205 4.96 12.87 10.62
N GLU A 206 5.32 12.81 11.92
CA GLU A 206 6.30 13.73 12.53
C GLU A 206 7.75 13.41 12.17
N LEU A 207 8.00 12.18 11.72
CA LEU A 207 9.31 11.66 11.39
C LEU A 207 9.55 11.61 9.87
N ALA A 208 8.55 11.92 9.05
CA ALA A 208 8.64 11.98 7.60
C ALA A 208 9.79 12.87 7.13
N GLY A 209 10.51 12.43 6.09
CA GLY A 209 11.66 13.14 5.51
C GLY A 209 12.96 13.08 6.33
N LYS A 210 12.96 12.45 7.52
CA LYS A 210 14.17 12.23 8.32
C LYS A 210 14.78 10.85 8.04
N ARG A 211 16.11 10.76 8.15
CA ARG A 211 16.85 9.49 8.10
C ARG A 211 17.27 9.08 9.50
N PHE A 212 17.21 7.78 9.74
CA PHE A 212 17.56 7.21 11.03
C PHE A 212 18.52 6.04 10.82
N LYS A 213 19.29 5.72 11.86
CA LYS A 213 19.80 4.37 12.06
C LYS A 213 18.81 3.63 12.94
N GLY A 214 18.37 2.46 12.48
CA GLY A 214 17.38 1.64 13.17
C GLY A 214 17.90 0.26 13.50
N SER A 215 17.39 -0.31 14.59
CA SER A 215 17.47 -1.74 14.88
C SER A 215 16.06 -2.27 15.16
N VAL A 216 15.65 -3.31 14.46
CA VAL A 216 14.39 -4.02 14.63
C VAL A 216 14.69 -5.39 15.24
N GLU A 217 14.03 -5.70 16.34
CA GLU A 217 13.99 -7.01 16.99
C GLU A 217 12.52 -7.47 16.95
N ALA A 218 12.10 -8.07 15.84
CA ALA A 218 10.79 -8.68 15.72
C ALA A 218 10.88 -10.09 16.34
N GLY A 219 10.13 -10.31 17.43
CA GLY A 219 10.14 -11.56 18.20
C GLY A 219 9.46 -12.73 17.48
N GLU A 220 8.84 -13.63 18.25
CA GLU A 220 7.98 -14.67 17.66
C GLU A 220 6.70 -14.05 17.08
N GLU A 221 6.15 -14.69 16.05
CA GLU A 221 4.88 -14.27 15.42
C GLU A 221 3.74 -14.21 16.46
N GLY A 222 2.95 -13.13 16.43
CA GLY A 222 1.91 -12.83 17.43
C GLY A 222 2.46 -12.30 18.77
N GLY A 223 3.79 -12.33 18.95
CA GLY A 223 4.49 -11.80 20.11
C GLY A 223 4.71 -10.29 20.06
N LEU A 224 5.52 -9.81 21.00
CA LEU A 224 5.98 -8.42 21.02
C LEU A 224 7.34 -8.29 20.35
N GLY A 225 7.50 -7.24 19.56
CA GLY A 225 8.78 -6.83 18.99
C GLY A 225 9.20 -5.46 19.51
N ARG A 226 10.43 -5.06 19.19
CA ARG A 226 10.94 -3.71 19.48
C ARG A 226 11.63 -3.13 18.28
N ILE A 227 11.47 -1.83 18.10
CA ILE A 227 12.26 -1.02 17.17
C ILE A 227 12.94 0.11 17.93
N ARG A 228 14.24 0.28 17.70
CA ARG A 228 15.02 1.42 18.20
C ARG A 228 15.41 2.30 17.03
N LEU A 229 15.24 3.60 17.18
CA LEU A 229 15.57 4.62 16.18
C LEU A 229 16.52 5.66 16.77
N GLU A 230 17.56 5.97 16.02
CA GLU A 230 18.52 7.03 16.29
C GLU A 230 18.57 7.96 15.07
N ILE A 231 18.36 9.26 15.29
CA ILE A 231 18.39 10.27 14.22
C ILE A 231 19.84 10.41 13.73
N LEU A 232 20.03 10.45 12.41
CA LEU A 232 21.32 10.75 11.78
C LEU A 232 21.52 12.26 11.60
#